data_AF-A0A7X4GTA0-F1
#
_entry.id   AF-A0A7X4GTA0-F1
#
_cell.length_a   1.000
_cell.length_b   1.000
_cell.length_c   1.000
_cell.angle_alpha   90.00
_cell.angle_beta   90.00
_cell.angle_gamma   90.00
#
_symmetry.space_group_name_H-M   'P 1'
#
loop_
_entity.id
_entity.type
_entity.pdbx_description
1 polymer ?
#
loop_
_entity_poly.entity_id
_entity_poly.type
_entity_poly.pdbx_seq_one_letter_code
_entity_poly.pdbx_strand_id
1 'polypeptide(L)'
;MNDKELTAAALRWHTAHARRLAVGKEKRRIDAQLRAGGDDGWCLQRVIQQNEAGRQLTELKRKELAALRELAKACAKQRGHLQAADIIELDGMLLTAGDERSSAP
;
A
#
# COMPACT_ATOMS: atom_id res chain seq x y z
N MET A 1 12.07 13.25 4.43
CA MET A 1 10.85 12.49 4.80
C MET A 1 11.22 11.68 6.03
N ASN A 2 10.48 11.81 7.12
CA ASN A 2 10.87 11.21 8.40
C ASN A 2 10.29 9.78 8.50
N ASP A 3 10.99 8.85 9.15
CA ASP A 3 10.57 7.44 9.27
C ASP A 3 9.16 7.27 9.87
N LYS A 4 8.77 8.26 10.69
CA LYS A 4 7.42 8.43 11.25
C LYS A 4 6.33 8.61 10.19
N GLU A 5 6.62 9.34 9.11
CA GLU A 5 5.65 9.60 8.01
C GLU A 5 5.42 8.35 7.17
N LEU A 6 6.48 7.57 6.91
CA LEU A 6 6.40 6.28 6.22
C LEU A 6 5.59 5.27 7.07
N THR A 7 5.92 5.17 8.36
CA THR A 7 5.19 4.33 9.31
C THR A 7 3.71 4.71 9.39
N ALA A 8 3.41 6.01 9.44
CA ALA A 8 2.02 6.49 9.45
C ALA A 8 1.28 6.18 8.14
N ALA A 9 1.94 6.27 6.98
CA ALA A 9 1.35 5.86 5.70
C ALA A 9 1.07 4.35 5.66
N ALA A 10 2.01 3.54 6.15
CA ALA A 10 1.86 2.08 6.21
C ALA A 10 0.71 1.66 7.13
N LEU A 11 0.61 2.25 8.33
CA LEU A 11 -0.49 2.00 9.26
C LEU A 11 -1.86 2.39 8.69
N ARG A 12 -1.93 3.52 7.96
CA ARG A 12 -3.17 3.96 7.29
C ARG A 12 -3.60 2.97 6.21
N TRP A 13 -2.67 2.53 5.37
CA TRP A 13 -2.96 1.50 4.37
C TRP A 13 -3.40 0.18 5.02
N HIS A 14 -2.66 -0.31 6.01
CA HIS A 14 -2.99 -1.56 6.71
C HIS A 14 -4.38 -1.51 7.36
N THR A 15 -4.71 -0.41 8.02
CA THR A 15 -6.04 -0.21 8.63
C THR A 15 -7.15 -0.22 7.57
N ALA A 16 -6.95 0.45 6.44
CA ALA A 16 -7.92 0.45 5.34
C ALA A 16 -8.08 -0.96 4.73
N HIS A 17 -6.97 -1.68 4.55
CA HIS A 17 -6.94 -3.05 4.06
C HIS A 17 -7.71 -4.00 4.99
N ALA A 18 -7.43 -3.95 6.29
CA ALA A 18 -8.09 -4.77 7.30
C ALA A 18 -9.62 -4.52 7.33
N ARG A 19 -10.06 -3.26 7.25
CA ARG A 19 -11.48 -2.91 7.15
C ARG A 19 -12.15 -3.49 5.91
N ARG A 20 -11.50 -3.41 4.74
CA ARG A 20 -12.02 -4.04 3.51
C ARG A 20 -12.16 -5.55 3.67
N LEU A 21 -11.17 -6.21 4.26
CA LEU A 21 -11.21 -7.66 4.47
C LEU A 21 -12.35 -8.08 5.40
N ALA A 22 -12.60 -7.34 6.48
CA ALA A 22 -13.70 -7.60 7.41
C ALA A 22 -15.06 -7.53 6.70
N VAL A 23 -15.35 -6.45 5.98
CA VAL A 23 -16.60 -6.31 5.20
C VAL A 23 -16.67 -7.37 4.09
N GLY A 24 -15.55 -7.72 3.47
CA GLY A 24 -15.49 -8.76 2.43
C GLY A 24 -15.75 -10.16 2.96
N LYS A 25 -15.37 -10.46 4.21
CA LYS A 25 -15.74 -11.70 4.89
C LYS A 25 -17.24 -11.74 5.15
N GLU A 26 -17.81 -10.63 5.62
CA GLU A 26 -19.25 -10.55 5.88
C GLU A 26 -20.09 -10.67 4.62
N LYS A 27 -19.71 -9.99 3.53
CA LYS A 27 -20.38 -10.17 2.23
C LYS A 27 -20.36 -11.63 1.78
N ARG A 28 -19.22 -12.32 1.91
CA ARG A 28 -19.12 -13.75 1.53
C ARG A 28 -20.00 -14.64 2.39
N ARG A 29 -20.17 -14.31 3.69
CA ARG A 29 -21.10 -15.01 4.59
C ARG A 29 -22.54 -14.86 4.10
N ILE A 30 -22.95 -13.64 3.74
CA ILE A 30 -24.29 -13.36 3.21
C ILE A 30 -24.50 -14.03 1.84
N ASP A 31 -23.50 -13.95 0.94
CA ASP A 31 -23.53 -14.60 -0.38
C ASP A 31 -23.71 -16.13 -0.24
N ALA A 32 -23.04 -16.76 0.72
CA ALA A 32 -23.18 -18.18 1.00
C ALA A 32 -24.57 -18.53 1.55
N GLN A 33 -25.11 -17.69 2.44
CA GLN A 33 -26.46 -17.86 2.99
C GLN A 33 -27.57 -17.72 1.95
N LEU A 34 -27.39 -16.84 0.96
CA LEU A 34 -28.32 -16.70 -0.18
C LEU A 34 -28.24 -17.92 -1.11
N ARG A 35 -27.03 -18.44 -1.36
CA ARG A 35 -26.82 -19.63 -2.21
C ARG A 35 -27.34 -20.91 -1.59
N ALA A 36 -27.29 -21.05 -0.26
CA ALA A 36 -27.70 -22.25 0.44
C ALA A 36 -29.22 -22.53 0.33
N GLY A 37 -30.04 -21.53 -0.01
CA GLY A 37 -31.49 -21.66 -0.13
C GLY A 37 -32.15 -21.93 1.23
N GLY A 38 -32.90 -20.97 1.76
CA GLY A 38 -33.59 -21.14 3.04
C GLY A 38 -34.38 -19.93 3.49
N ASP A 39 -35.67 -20.19 3.73
CA ASP A 39 -36.72 -19.38 4.33
C ASP A 39 -37.07 -18.07 3.59
N ASP A 40 -38.15 -18.14 2.81
CA ASP A 40 -38.61 -17.14 1.84
C ASP A 40 -38.92 -15.76 2.47
N GLY A 41 -39.13 -15.71 3.79
CA GLY A 41 -39.39 -14.47 4.54
C GLY A 41 -38.16 -13.58 4.77
N TRP A 42 -36.94 -14.13 4.78
CA TRP A 42 -35.70 -13.37 5.07
C TRP A 42 -34.86 -13.05 3.82
N CYS A 43 -35.29 -13.53 2.65
CA CYS A 43 -34.55 -13.39 1.40
C CYS A 43 -34.35 -11.90 1.01
N LEU A 44 -35.41 -11.09 1.10
CA LEU A 44 -35.34 -9.66 0.76
C LEU A 44 -34.35 -8.90 1.66
N GLN A 45 -34.38 -9.16 2.97
CA GLN A 45 -33.48 -8.49 3.92
C GLN A 45 -32.01 -8.88 3.68
N ARG A 46 -31.73 -10.15 3.37
CA ARG A 46 -30.37 -10.59 3.01
C ARG A 46 -29.88 -9.99 1.69
N VAL A 47 -30.75 -9.83 0.70
CA VAL A 47 -30.42 -9.15 -0.57
C VAL A 47 -30.09 -7.66 -0.33
N ILE A 48 -30.85 -6.98 0.53
CA ILE A 48 -30.55 -5.60 0.92
C ILE A 48 -29.18 -5.51 1.60
N GLN A 49 -28.90 -6.40 2.56
CA GLN A 49 -27.61 -6.45 3.26
C GLN A 49 -26.44 -6.78 2.31
N GLN A 50 -26.65 -7.68 1.35
CA GLN A 50 -25.67 -8.03 0.33
C GLN A 50 -25.29 -6.83 -0.53
N ASN A 51 -26.30 -6.09 -1.00
CA ASN A 51 -26.10 -4.89 -1.82
C ASN A 51 -25.38 -3.78 -1.05
N GLU A 52 -25.76 -3.56 0.21
CA GLU A 52 -25.11 -2.59 1.08
C GLU A 52 -23.64 -2.96 1.34
N ALA A 53 -23.35 -4.22 1.66
CA ALA A 53 -21.98 -4.71 1.81
C ALA A 53 -21.17 -4.54 0.51
N GLY A 54 -21.80 -4.71 -0.67
CA GLY A 54 -21.19 -4.45 -1.97
C GLY A 54 -20.82 -2.97 -2.19
N ARG A 55 -21.71 -2.05 -1.81
CA ARG A 55 -21.45 -0.60 -1.86
C ARG A 55 -20.30 -0.21 -0.92
N GLN A 56 -20.35 -0.69 0.32
CA GLN A 56 -19.30 -0.45 1.32
C GLN A 56 -17.93 -0.98 0.86
N LEU A 57 -17.87 -2.17 0.27
CA LEU A 57 -16.63 -2.72 -0.28
C LEU A 57 -16.04 -1.85 -1.39
N THR A 58 -16.89 -1.27 -2.24
CA THR A 58 -16.42 -0.39 -3.32
C THR A 58 -15.80 0.88 -2.75
N GLU A 59 -16.44 1.49 -1.76
CA GLU A 59 -15.91 2.67 -1.08
C GLU A 59 -14.61 2.36 -0.33
N LEU A 60 -14.57 1.25 0.41
CA LEU A 60 -13.38 0.82 1.15
C LEU A 60 -12.21 0.51 0.20
N LYS A 61 -12.46 -0.12 -0.96
CA LYS A 61 -11.43 -0.36 -1.97
C LYS A 61 -10.86 0.94 -2.52
N ARG A 62 -11.70 1.97 -2.73
CA ARG A 62 -11.23 3.31 -3.14
C ARG A 62 -10.34 3.95 -2.06
N LYS A 63 -10.75 3.87 -0.80
CA LYS A 63 -9.98 4.38 0.35
C LYS A 63 -8.64 3.65 0.52
N GLU A 64 -8.64 2.32 0.40
CA GLU A 64 -7.42 1.52 0.43
C GLU A 64 -6.47 1.87 -0.72
N LEU A 65 -6.98 2.02 -1.95
CA LEU A 65 -6.15 2.42 -3.09
C LEU A 65 -5.57 3.82 -2.93
N ALA A 66 -6.33 4.77 -2.38
CA ALA A 66 -5.81 6.09 -2.05
C ALA A 66 -4.67 6.01 -1.02
N ALA A 67 -4.87 5.24 0.06
CA ALA A 67 -3.83 5.02 1.08
C ALA A 67 -2.59 4.30 0.51
N LEU A 68 -2.78 3.34 -0.39
CA LEU A 68 -1.69 2.63 -1.07
C LEU A 68 -0.88 3.56 -1.97
N ARG A 69 -1.54 4.48 -2.69
CA ARG A 69 -0.83 5.49 -3.51
C ARG A 69 0.00 6.42 -2.65
N GLU A 70 -0.53 6.87 -1.51
CA GLU A 70 0.24 7.70 -0.57
C GLU A 70 1.42 6.93 0.04
N LEU A 71 1.24 5.65 0.39
CA LEU A 71 2.35 4.79 0.81
C LEU A 71 3.40 4.62 -0.30
N ALA A 72 2.98 4.39 -1.54
CA ALA A 72 3.91 4.26 -2.66
C ALA A 72 4.72 5.55 -2.90
N LYS A 73 4.08 6.73 -2.80
CA LYS A 73 4.77 8.03 -2.87
C LYS A 73 5.77 8.19 -1.73
N ALA A 74 5.38 7.80 -0.51
CA ALA A 74 6.25 7.82 0.66
C ALA A 74 7.51 6.97 0.45
N CYS A 75 7.33 5.72 -0.01
CA CYS A 75 8.42 4.81 -0.33
C CYS A 75 9.33 5.36 -1.44
N ALA A 76 8.75 5.89 -2.52
CA ALA A 76 9.51 6.45 -3.64
C ALA A 76 10.37 7.65 -3.19
N LYS A 77 9.82 8.54 -2.36
CA LYS A 77 10.54 9.69 -1.81
C LYS A 77 11.67 9.27 -0.87
N GLN A 78 11.45 8.27 -0.02
CA GLN A 78 12.49 7.74 0.86
C GLN A 78 13.62 7.07 0.07
N ARG A 79 13.29 6.33 -1.00
CA ARG A 79 14.30 5.76 -1.92
C ARG A 79 15.10 6.85 -2.64
N GLY A 80 14.44 7.92 -3.09
CA GLY A 80 15.12 9.06 -3.71
C GLY A 80 16.07 9.78 -2.75
N HIS A 81 15.71 9.88 -1.46
CA HIS A 81 16.62 10.41 -0.44
C HIS A 81 17.84 9.50 -0.20
N LEU A 82 17.67 8.18 -0.21
CA LEU A 82 18.80 7.26 -0.10
C LEU A 82 19.74 7.40 -1.32
N GLN A 83 19.19 7.43 -2.54
CA GLN A 83 19.98 7.65 -3.75
C GLN A 83 20.68 9.02 -3.80
N ALA A 84 20.05 10.08 -3.27
CA ALA A 84 20.67 11.40 -3.19
C ALA A 84 21.71 11.50 -2.07
N ALA A 85 21.55 10.76 -0.96
CA ALA A 85 22.54 10.68 0.10
C ALA A 85 23.75 9.82 -0.28
N ASP A 86 23.62 8.92 -1.27
CA ASP A 86 24.76 8.23 -1.90
C ASP A 86 25.55 9.16 -2.84
N ILE A 87 24.97 10.31 -3.24
CA ILE A 87 25.68 11.43 -3.87
C ILE A 87 26.10 12.39 -2.76
N ILE A 88 26.99 11.93 -1.87
CA ILE A 88 27.80 12.87 -1.11
C ILE A 88 28.70 13.54 -2.15
N GLU A 89 28.50 14.84 -2.32
CA GLU A 89 29.38 15.73 -3.07
C GLU A 89 30.84 15.43 -2.73
N LEU A 90 31.55 14.79 -3.65
CA LEU A 90 32.99 14.62 -3.64
C LEU A 90 33.67 15.94 -4.06
N ASP A 91 33.20 17.08 -3.54
CA ASP A 91 33.66 18.42 -3.92
C ASP A 91 34.83 18.86 -3.03
N GLY A 92 35.85 17.99 -2.95
CA GLY A 92 37.03 18.27 -2.15
C GLY A 92 38.13 17.21 -2.10
N MET A 93 37.98 16.05 -2.75
CA MET A 93 39.10 15.12 -2.93
C MET A 93 39.14 14.59 -4.35
N LEU A 94 39.92 15.30 -5.17
CA LEU A 94 40.60 14.75 -6.33
C LEU A 94 41.38 13.50 -5.86
N LEU A 95 40.77 12.32 -6.01
CA LEU A 95 41.50 11.05 -5.95
C LEU A 95 42.31 10.91 -7.24
N THR A 96 43.38 11.68 -7.35
CA THR A 96 44.52 11.39 -8.22
C THR A 96 45.74 11.18 -7.33
N ALA A 97 45.99 9.92 -6.97
CA ALA A 97 47.25 9.40 -6.46
C ALA A 97 47.12 7.87 -6.58
N GLY A 98 47.45 7.28 -7.72
CA GLY A 98 48.81 6.92 -8.14
C GLY A 98 48.73 5.41 -8.39
N ASP A 99 49.15 4.87 -9.51
CA ASP A 99 50.56 4.87 -9.85
C ASP A 99 50.74 4.71 -11.36
N GLU A 100 51.52 5.62 -11.92
CA GLU A 100 52.12 5.51 -13.23
C GLU A 100 53.09 4.33 -13.22
N ARG A 101 52.77 3.24 -13.92
CA ARG A 101 53.84 2.45 -14.56
C ARG A 101 54.01 2.96 -15.98
N SER A 102 54.79 4.02 -16.06
CA SER A 102 55.38 4.50 -17.30
C SER A 102 56.50 3.57 -17.76
N SER A 103 56.44 3.26 -19.06
CA SER A 103 57.54 3.15 -20.02
C SER A 103 58.65 2.10 -19.86
N ALA A 104 58.82 1.36 -20.97
CA ALA A 104 60.04 0.70 -21.42
C ALA A 104 61.25 1.66 -21.46
N PRO A 105 62.46 1.10 -21.59
CA PRO A 105 63.06 0.96 -22.93
C PRO A 105 63.24 -0.50 -23.40
#